data_AF-F9DEP8-F1
#
_entry.id   AF-F9DEP8-F1
#
_cell.length_a   1.000
_cell.length_b   1.000
_cell.length_c   1.000
_cell.angle_alpha   90.00
_cell.angle_beta   90.00
_cell.angle_gamma   90.00
#
_symmetry.space_group_name_H-M   'P 1'
#
loop_
_entity.id
_entity.type
_entity.pdbx_description
1 polymer ?
#
loop_
_entity_poly.entity_id
_entity_poly.type
_entity_poly.pdbx_seq_one_letter_code
_entity_poly.pdbx_strand_id
1 'polypeptide(L)'
;MVKFSFSIRRNGEMINFQISLPVLQAGFVTTSNIRPNWMTSSNEIMQFEGGESYGEFQKDCKKIIDFVNADHQDFENSMKAALFDSINNHIQRFGRLLYNDLLLYLDCWAHILNNTVLSLQDTRTAYSSILAFICQQMSEKIIVQHLFGVVPLSSTDLLTEIQKHKA
;
A
#
# COMPACT_ATOMS: atom_id res chain seq x y z
N MET A 1 -6.21 -13.01 -15.17
CA MET A 1 -6.54 -12.54 -13.81
C MET A 1 -6.24 -13.65 -12.83
N VAL A 2 -5.66 -13.34 -11.68
CA VAL A 2 -5.50 -14.25 -10.52
C VAL A 2 -6.46 -13.78 -9.43
N LYS A 3 -7.04 -14.72 -8.70
CA LYS A 3 -7.97 -14.45 -7.61
C LYS A 3 -7.36 -14.86 -6.28
N PHE A 4 -7.43 -13.96 -5.30
CA PHE A 4 -7.03 -14.20 -3.92
C PHE A 4 -8.27 -14.10 -3.05
N SER A 5 -8.51 -15.10 -2.22
CA SER A 5 -9.69 -15.15 -1.33
C SER A 5 -9.26 -14.92 0.10
N PHE A 6 -9.98 -14.07 0.82
CA PHE A 6 -9.66 -13.64 2.16
C PHE A 6 -10.90 -13.56 3.04
N SER A 7 -10.68 -13.58 4.36
CA SER A 7 -11.72 -13.40 5.38
C SER A 7 -11.23 -12.40 6.41
N ILE A 8 -11.98 -11.30 6.60
CA ILE A 8 -11.62 -10.23 7.54
C ILE A 8 -12.79 -9.92 8.49
N ARG A 9 -12.48 -9.59 9.73
CA ARG A 9 -13.44 -9.18 10.74
C ARG A 9 -13.74 -7.69 10.57
N ARG A 10 -15.02 -7.36 10.47
CA ARG A 10 -15.51 -5.98 10.45
C ARG A 10 -16.75 -5.90 11.33
N ASN A 11 -16.74 -5.00 12.32
CA ASN A 11 -17.85 -4.80 13.26
C ASN A 11 -18.33 -6.10 13.93
N GLY A 12 -17.40 -6.99 14.26
CA GLY A 12 -17.69 -8.29 14.90
C GLY A 12 -18.10 -9.41 13.94
N GLU A 13 -18.32 -9.12 12.66
CA GLU A 13 -18.70 -10.12 11.65
C GLU A 13 -17.52 -10.49 10.75
N MET A 14 -17.44 -11.76 10.37
CA MET A 14 -16.47 -12.22 9.37
C MET A 14 -17.01 -11.99 7.96
N ILE A 15 -16.31 -11.17 7.18
CA ILE A 15 -16.62 -10.88 5.78
C ILE A 15 -15.64 -11.64 4.89
N ASN A 16 -16.17 -12.42 3.95
CA ASN A 16 -15.38 -13.08 2.92
C ASN A 16 -15.37 -12.21 1.66
N PHE A 17 -14.20 -12.02 1.07
CA PHE A 17 -14.05 -11.22 -0.15
C PHE A 17 -12.97 -11.79 -1.07
N GLN A 18 -12.96 -11.34 -2.32
CA GLN A 18 -11.96 -11.75 -3.31
C GLN A 18 -11.32 -10.52 -3.94
N ILE A 19 -9.99 -10.55 -4.04
CA ILE A 19 -9.24 -9.58 -4.83
C ILE A 19 -8.85 -10.26 -6.15
N SER A 20 -9.22 -9.63 -7.27
CA SER A 20 -8.88 -10.12 -8.61
C SER A 20 -7.86 -9.18 -9.25
N LEU A 21 -6.66 -9.67 -9.53
CA LEU A 21 -5.57 -8.87 -10.10
C LEU A 21 -5.17 -9.35 -11.50
N PRO A 22 -4.77 -8.43 -12.41
CA PRO A 22 -4.15 -8.78 -13.68
C PRO A 22 -2.86 -9.57 -13.48
N VAL A 23 -2.59 -10.52 -14.37
CA VAL A 23 -1.30 -11.21 -14.41
C VAL A 23 -0.35 -10.34 -15.22
N LEU A 24 0.77 -9.97 -14.63
CA LEU A 24 1.84 -9.24 -15.32
C LEU A 24 2.70 -10.24 -16.12
N GLN A 25 3.15 -11.29 -15.45
CA GLN A 25 3.90 -12.42 -16.01
C GLN A 25 3.70 -13.65 -15.11
N ALA A 26 4.23 -14.81 -15.53
CA ALA A 26 4.11 -16.04 -14.75
C ALA A 26 4.58 -15.84 -13.29
N GLY A 27 3.67 -15.99 -12.33
CA GLY A 27 3.96 -15.83 -10.90
C GLY A 27 3.88 -14.41 -10.34
N PHE A 28 3.58 -13.38 -11.17
CA PHE A 28 3.52 -11.98 -10.76
C PHE A 28 2.19 -11.31 -11.18
N VAL A 29 1.66 -10.45 -10.31
CA VAL A 29 0.43 -9.68 -10.52
C VAL A 29 0.69 -8.18 -10.56
N THR A 30 -0.17 -7.45 -11.27
CA THR A 30 -0.21 -5.98 -11.22
C THR A 30 -1.08 -5.54 -10.04
N THR A 31 -0.49 -4.82 -9.07
CA THR A 31 -1.17 -4.33 -7.86
C THR A 31 -1.57 -2.85 -7.96
N SER A 32 -0.97 -2.12 -8.90
CA SER A 32 -1.08 -0.66 -9.03
C SER A 32 -2.42 -0.13 -9.56
N ASN A 33 -3.34 -1.00 -9.98
CA ASN A 33 -4.63 -0.60 -10.57
C ASN A 33 -5.56 0.16 -9.59
N ILE A 34 -5.32 0.03 -8.28
CA ILE A 34 -6.06 0.75 -7.23
C ILE A 34 -5.48 2.14 -6.95
N ARG A 35 -4.27 2.45 -7.44
CA ARG A 35 -3.59 3.71 -7.12
C ARG A 35 -4.34 4.93 -7.67
N PRO A 36 -4.14 6.12 -7.07
CA PRO A 36 -4.65 7.38 -7.59
C PRO A 36 -4.14 7.68 -9.00
N ASN A 37 -5.00 8.25 -9.85
CA ASN A 37 -4.67 8.50 -11.26
C ASN A 37 -3.45 9.42 -11.43
N TRP A 38 -3.23 10.39 -10.53
CA TRP A 38 -2.09 11.31 -10.61
C TRP A 38 -0.74 10.59 -10.49
N MET A 39 -0.70 9.42 -9.83
CA MET A 39 0.52 8.60 -9.71
C MET A 39 0.86 7.88 -11.03
N THR A 40 -0.12 7.68 -11.91
CA THR A 40 0.10 6.99 -13.20
C THR A 40 0.60 7.93 -14.31
N SER A 41 0.52 9.25 -14.13
CA SER A 41 0.69 10.21 -15.22
C SER A 41 1.88 11.16 -15.10
N SER A 42 2.61 11.21 -13.98
CA SER A 42 3.42 12.40 -13.66
C SER A 42 4.92 12.22 -13.41
N ASN A 43 5.48 11.02 -13.23
CA ASN A 43 6.93 10.89 -12.98
C ASN A 43 7.48 9.46 -13.21
N GLU A 44 8.66 9.30 -13.80
CA GLU A 44 9.32 7.98 -13.99
C GLU A 44 9.52 7.22 -12.66
N ILE A 45 9.74 7.95 -11.57
CA ILE A 45 9.86 7.39 -10.21
C ILE A 45 8.51 6.89 -9.68
N MET A 46 7.40 7.49 -10.11
CA MET A 46 6.04 7.07 -9.75
C MET A 46 5.50 5.96 -10.67
N GLN A 47 6.10 5.77 -11.84
CA GLN A 47 5.75 4.75 -12.82
C GLN A 47 6.25 3.35 -12.45
N PHE A 48 6.56 3.07 -11.18
CA PHE A 48 6.72 1.69 -10.74
C PHE A 48 5.42 0.94 -11.06
N GLU A 49 5.45 0.10 -12.11
CA GLU A 49 4.27 -0.58 -12.66
C GLU A 49 3.56 -1.45 -11.63
N GLY A 50 4.15 -1.67 -10.45
CA GLY A 50 3.49 -2.30 -9.31
C GLY A 50 3.30 -3.76 -9.64
N GLY A 51 4.40 -4.50 -9.60
CA GLY A 51 4.44 -5.93 -9.81
C GLY A 51 4.91 -6.63 -8.55
N GLU A 52 4.13 -7.58 -8.06
CA GLU A 52 4.51 -8.39 -6.92
C GLU A 52 4.25 -9.87 -7.20
N SER A 53 5.07 -10.74 -6.62
CA SER A 53 4.83 -12.18 -6.73
C SER A 53 3.52 -12.56 -6.03
N TYR A 54 2.85 -13.61 -6.51
CA TYR A 54 1.59 -14.07 -5.89
C TYR A 54 1.75 -14.34 -4.40
N GLY A 55 2.89 -14.94 -4.03
CA GLY A 55 3.18 -15.33 -2.65
C GLY A 55 3.37 -14.13 -1.74
N GLU A 56 4.13 -13.11 -2.17
CA GLU A 56 4.36 -11.90 -1.37
C GLU A 56 3.08 -11.07 -1.25
N PHE A 57 2.33 -10.86 -2.34
CA PHE A 57 1.04 -10.16 -2.27
C PHE A 57 0.07 -10.84 -1.30
N GLN A 58 -0.10 -12.16 -1.41
CA GLN A 58 -0.99 -12.91 -0.53
C GLN A 58 -0.54 -12.84 0.92
N LYS A 59 0.76 -12.92 1.17
CA LYS A 59 1.37 -12.86 2.50
C LYS A 59 1.20 -11.47 3.12
N ASP A 60 1.40 -10.40 2.37
CA ASP A 60 1.29 -9.03 2.88
C ASP A 60 -0.17 -8.63 3.12
N CYS A 61 -1.10 -9.01 2.24
CA CYS A 61 -2.54 -8.91 2.55
C CYS A 61 -2.88 -9.70 3.82
N LYS A 62 -2.37 -10.93 3.96
CA LYS A 62 -2.66 -11.78 5.12
C LYS A 62 -2.13 -11.17 6.42
N LYS A 63 -0.95 -10.55 6.44
CA LYS A 63 -0.45 -9.86 7.64
C LYS A 63 -1.40 -8.74 8.08
N ILE A 64 -1.86 -7.92 7.14
CA ILE A 64 -2.81 -6.83 7.44
C ILE A 64 -4.12 -7.41 7.98
N ILE A 65 -4.67 -8.44 7.32
CA ILE A 65 -5.91 -9.09 7.73
C ILE A 65 -5.79 -9.75 9.11
N ASP A 66 -4.70 -10.50 9.35
CA ASP A 66 -4.47 -11.19 10.62
C ASP A 66 -4.33 -10.18 11.77
N PHE A 67 -3.68 -9.03 11.53
CA PHE A 67 -3.65 -7.93 12.49
C PHE A 67 -5.06 -7.43 12.80
N VAL A 68 -5.85 -7.08 11.78
CA VAL A 68 -7.21 -6.54 11.96
C VAL A 68 -8.15 -7.56 12.62
N ASN A 69 -7.98 -8.85 12.34
CA ASN A 69 -8.78 -9.91 12.95
C ASN A 69 -8.47 -10.11 14.44
N ALA A 70 -7.21 -9.86 14.83
CA ALA A 70 -6.76 -9.91 16.21
C ALA A 70 -7.07 -8.61 16.97
N ASP A 71 -7.16 -7.49 16.27
CA ASP A 71 -7.54 -6.20 16.84
C ASP A 71 -9.04 -6.17 17.18
N HIS A 72 -9.36 -5.54 18.30
CA HIS A 72 -10.73 -5.37 18.79
C HIS A 72 -11.20 -3.91 18.65
N GLN A 73 -10.42 -3.07 17.98
CA GLN A 73 -10.75 -1.68 17.68
C GLN A 73 -11.76 -1.56 16.53
N ASP A 74 -12.18 -0.32 16.28
CA ASP A 74 -12.90 0.05 15.05
C ASP A 74 -12.11 -0.39 13.80
N PHE A 75 -12.84 -0.83 12.77
CA PHE A 75 -12.26 -1.40 11.56
C PHE A 75 -11.32 -0.44 10.83
N GLU A 76 -11.68 0.84 10.72
CA GLU A 76 -10.85 1.81 9.99
C GLU A 76 -9.55 2.10 10.73
N ASN A 77 -9.61 2.20 12.07
CA ASN A 77 -8.42 2.37 12.90
C ASN A 77 -7.53 1.13 12.85
N SER A 78 -8.11 -0.06 12.93
CA SER A 78 -7.38 -1.34 12.82
C SER A 78 -6.67 -1.45 11.48
N MET A 79 -7.33 -1.07 10.37
CA MET A 79 -6.74 -1.07 9.03
C MET A 79 -5.55 -0.11 8.91
N LYS A 80 -5.64 1.10 9.49
CA LYS A 80 -4.52 2.06 9.52
C LYS A 80 -3.38 1.52 10.38
N ALA A 81 -3.69 1.01 11.57
CA ALA A 81 -2.71 0.43 12.50
C ALA A 81 -1.94 -0.74 11.87
N ALA A 82 -2.64 -1.64 11.17
CA ALA A 82 -2.04 -2.77 10.47
C ALA A 82 -1.06 -2.35 9.36
N LEU A 83 -1.40 -1.29 8.61
CA LEU A 83 -0.50 -0.72 7.61
C LEU A 83 0.75 -0.14 8.26
N PHE A 84 0.60 0.67 9.32
CA PHE A 84 1.74 1.24 10.04
C PHE A 84 2.60 0.17 10.69
N ASP A 85 2.02 -0.89 11.23
CA ASP A 85 2.74 -2.03 11.78
C ASP A 85 3.61 -2.70 10.71
N SER A 86 3.05 -2.96 9.53
CA SER A 86 3.79 -3.55 8.40
C SER A 86 4.98 -2.68 7.97
N ILE A 87 4.77 -1.37 7.86
CA ILE A 87 5.80 -0.38 7.50
C ILE A 87 6.87 -0.29 8.59
N ASN A 88 6.47 -0.16 9.85
CA ASN A 88 7.40 -0.03 10.98
C ASN A 88 8.22 -1.30 11.17
N ASN A 89 7.61 -2.48 11.04
CA ASN A 89 8.33 -3.76 11.11
C ASN A 89 9.38 -3.88 10.00
N HIS A 90 9.07 -3.43 8.79
CA HIS A 90 10.05 -3.36 7.70
C HIS A 90 11.21 -2.41 8.06
N ILE A 91 10.90 -1.18 8.46
CA ILE A 91 11.91 -0.17 8.82
C ILE A 91 12.77 -0.64 10.00
N GLN A 92 12.19 -1.27 11.01
CA GLN A 92 12.95 -1.80 12.15
C GLN A 92 13.93 -2.90 11.72
N ARG A 93 13.53 -3.77 10.78
CA ARG A 93 14.37 -4.87 10.30
C ARG A 93 15.52 -4.40 9.40
N PHE A 94 15.26 -3.43 8.52
CA PHE A 94 16.21 -3.04 7.47
C PHE A 94 16.82 -1.63 7.68
N GLY A 95 16.37 -0.89 8.69
CA GLY A 95 16.77 0.49 8.99
C GLY A 95 16.17 1.55 8.05
N ARG A 96 15.52 1.12 6.97
CA ARG A 96 14.98 1.94 5.87
C ARG A 96 13.87 1.18 5.13
N LEU A 97 13.11 1.88 4.30
CA LEU A 97 12.07 1.31 3.43
C LEU A 97 12.20 1.88 2.03
N LEU A 98 12.24 1.04 0.99
CA LEU A 98 12.20 1.57 -0.38
C LEU A 98 10.81 2.15 -0.67
N TYR A 99 10.75 3.25 -1.40
CA TYR A 99 9.49 3.87 -1.80
C TYR A 99 8.58 2.87 -2.55
N ASN A 100 9.15 2.04 -3.41
CA ASN A 100 8.38 1.02 -4.14
C ASN A 100 7.78 -0.04 -3.20
N ASP A 101 8.51 -0.45 -2.16
CA ASP A 101 8.00 -1.39 -1.15
C ASP A 101 6.86 -0.74 -0.33
N LEU A 102 6.98 0.56 -0.01
CA LEU A 102 5.88 1.32 0.59
C LEU A 102 4.63 1.29 -0.29
N LEU A 103 4.78 1.44 -1.61
CA LEU A 103 3.65 1.37 -2.53
C LEU A 103 3.01 -0.03 -2.56
N LEU A 104 3.79 -1.10 -2.43
CA LEU A 104 3.24 -2.47 -2.38
C LEU A 104 2.41 -2.69 -1.11
N TYR A 105 2.88 -2.22 0.06
CA TYR A 105 2.08 -2.28 1.29
C TYR A 105 0.78 -1.47 1.18
N LEU A 106 0.85 -0.29 0.57
CA LEU A 106 -0.32 0.55 0.32
C LEU A 106 -1.29 -0.07 -0.69
N ASP A 107 -0.78 -0.70 -1.75
CA ASP A 107 -1.61 -1.42 -2.72
C ASP A 107 -2.38 -2.55 -2.02
N CYS A 108 -1.71 -3.36 -1.21
CA CYS A 108 -2.35 -4.43 -0.43
C CYS A 108 -3.46 -3.88 0.47
N TRP A 109 -3.16 -2.83 1.24
CA TRP A 109 -4.11 -2.16 2.13
C TRP A 109 -5.32 -1.59 1.37
N ALA A 110 -5.08 -0.93 0.24
CA ALA A 110 -6.12 -0.32 -0.58
C ALA A 110 -7.00 -1.36 -1.27
N HIS A 111 -6.42 -2.47 -1.76
CA HIS A 111 -7.19 -3.58 -2.32
C HIS A 111 -8.12 -4.21 -1.30
N ILE A 112 -7.69 -4.33 -0.03
CA ILE A 112 -8.56 -4.82 1.04
C ILE A 112 -9.72 -3.83 1.23
N LEU A 113 -9.45 -2.53 1.44
CA LEU A 113 -10.49 -1.53 1.66
C LEU A 113 -11.53 -1.47 0.54
N ASN A 114 -11.07 -1.46 -0.72
CA ASN A 114 -11.96 -1.38 -1.89
C ASN A 114 -12.87 -2.61 -2.04
N ASN A 115 -12.45 -3.77 -1.53
CA ASN A 115 -13.23 -5.00 -1.62
C ASN A 115 -14.03 -5.30 -0.35
N THR A 116 -13.92 -4.46 0.69
CA THR A 116 -14.60 -4.68 1.98
C THR A 116 -15.49 -3.54 2.45
N VAL A 117 -15.14 -2.28 2.17
CA VAL A 117 -15.84 -1.13 2.77
C VAL A 117 -15.93 0.12 1.89
N LEU A 118 -14.91 0.44 1.10
CA LEU A 118 -14.84 1.69 0.34
C LEU A 118 -15.16 1.47 -1.14
N SER A 119 -15.66 2.53 -1.78
CA SER A 119 -15.67 2.60 -3.24
C SER A 119 -14.24 2.77 -3.78
N LEU A 120 -14.04 2.53 -5.08
CA LEU A 120 -12.75 2.77 -5.73
C LEU A 120 -12.29 4.22 -5.59
N GLN A 121 -13.23 5.16 -5.71
CA GLN A 121 -12.91 6.58 -5.62
C GLN A 121 -12.50 6.96 -4.19
N ASP A 122 -13.24 6.50 -3.18
CA ASP A 122 -12.91 6.77 -1.77
C ASP A 122 -11.61 6.09 -1.37
N THR A 123 -11.34 4.88 -1.88
CA THR A 123 -10.08 4.18 -1.67
C THR A 123 -8.90 4.98 -2.22
N ARG A 124 -9.02 5.57 -3.42
CA ARG A 124 -7.97 6.40 -4.02
C ARG A 124 -7.74 7.69 -3.25
N THR A 125 -8.80 8.32 -2.75
CA THR A 125 -8.68 9.47 -1.85
C THR A 125 -7.91 9.08 -0.58
N ALA A 126 -8.35 8.01 0.09
CA ALA A 126 -7.71 7.50 1.31
C ALA A 126 -6.24 7.12 1.09
N TYR A 127 -5.93 6.48 -0.05
CA TYR A 127 -4.57 6.16 -0.49
C TYR A 127 -3.70 7.42 -0.55
N SER A 128 -4.19 8.48 -1.22
CA SER A 128 -3.42 9.71 -1.39
C SER A 128 -3.14 10.38 -0.04
N SER A 129 -4.16 10.49 0.82
CA SER A 129 -4.03 11.12 2.13
C SER A 129 -3.08 10.34 3.05
N ILE A 130 -3.16 9.00 3.08
CA ILE A 130 -2.29 8.18 3.94
C ILE A 130 -0.85 8.12 3.39
N LEU A 131 -0.66 8.04 2.07
CA LEU A 131 0.65 8.11 1.44
C LEU A 131 1.35 9.42 1.79
N ALA A 132 0.65 10.55 1.66
CA ALA A 132 1.17 11.87 2.01
C ALA A 132 1.54 11.96 3.49
N PHE A 133 0.72 11.40 4.38
CA PHE A 133 1.02 11.35 5.81
C PHE A 133 2.27 10.52 6.10
N ILE A 134 2.37 9.29 5.61
CA ILE A 134 3.52 8.41 5.81
C ILE A 134 4.80 9.05 5.27
N CYS A 135 4.74 9.57 4.04
CA CYS A 135 5.88 10.23 3.40
C CYS A 135 6.36 11.45 4.17
N GLN A 136 5.44 12.22 4.77
CA GLN A 136 5.80 13.36 5.61
C GLN A 136 6.47 12.94 6.92
N GLN A 137 5.93 11.92 7.60
CA GLN A 137 6.42 11.49 8.91
C GLN A 137 7.72 10.68 8.83
N MET A 138 7.94 9.97 7.72
CA MET A 138 9.03 8.99 7.57
C MET A 138 9.96 9.32 6.41
N SER A 139 10.00 10.57 5.95
CA SER A 139 10.77 11.01 4.77
C SER A 139 12.26 10.64 4.80
N GLU A 140 12.89 10.66 5.98
CA GLU A 140 14.31 10.29 6.18
C GLU A 140 14.55 8.77 6.14
N LYS A 141 13.50 7.96 6.37
CA LYS A 141 13.58 6.49 6.40
C LYS A 141 13.11 5.86 5.09
N ILE A 142 12.33 6.60 4.30
CA ILE A 142 11.90 6.18 2.97
C ILE A 142 13.00 6.54 1.98
N ILE A 143 13.42 5.56 1.19
CA ILE A 143 14.50 5.70 0.23
C ILE A 143 13.93 5.59 -1.19
N VAL A 144 14.25 6.57 -2.02
CA VAL A 144 13.89 6.60 -3.43
C VAL A 144 15.08 6.07 -4.23
N GLN A 145 14.82 5.14 -5.15
CA GLN A 145 15.83 4.67 -6.09
C GLN A 145 15.76 5.51 -7.37
N HIS A 146 16.92 5.90 -7.88
CA HIS A 146 17.08 6.62 -9.14
C HIS A 146 18.28 6.04 -9.90
N LEU A 147 18.43 6.46 -11.16
CA LEU A 147 19.51 5.98 -12.06
C LEU A 147 20.91 6.08 -11.45
N PHE A 148 21.17 7.08 -10.60
CA PHE A 148 22.49 7.36 -10.04
C PHE A 148 22.70 6.89 -8.60
N GLY A 149 21.71 6.22 -7.99
CA GLY A 149 21.83 5.72 -6.63
C GLY A 149 20.52 5.72 -5.86
N VAL A 150 20.65 5.84 -4.54
CA VAL A 150 19.52 5.86 -3.61
C VAL A 150 19.67 7.06 -2.68
N VAL A 151 18.62 7.84 -2.52
CA VAL A 151 18.58 8.98 -1.58
C VAL A 151 17.32 8.95 -0.72
N PRO A 152 17.35 9.55 0.48
CA PRO A 152 16.14 9.75 1.28
C PRO A 152 15.08 10.54 0.52
N LEU A 153 13.81 10.22 0.75
CA LEU A 153 12.66 10.90 0.15
C LEU A 153 12.67 12.40 0.48
N SER A 154 13.14 12.78 1.67
CA SER A 154 13.30 14.18 2.09
C SER A 154 14.22 15.01 1.20
N SER A 155 15.13 14.35 0.46
CA SER A 155 16.07 14.98 -0.46
C SER A 155 15.54 15.04 -1.91
N THR A 156 14.26 14.75 -2.12
CA THR A 156 13.65 14.68 -3.46
C THR A 156 12.41 15.57 -3.55
N ASP A 157 12.10 16.05 -4.76
CA ASP A 157 10.86 16.80 -5.02
C ASP A 157 9.60 15.92 -4.96
N LEU A 158 9.78 14.59 -4.87
CA LEU A 158 8.69 13.64 -4.78
C LEU A 158 7.82 13.88 -3.54
N LEU A 159 8.41 14.25 -2.40
CA LEU A 159 7.63 14.57 -1.21
C LEU A 159 6.69 15.76 -1.46
N THR A 160 7.22 16.84 -2.05
CA THR A 160 6.45 18.04 -2.40
C THR A 160 5.32 17.69 -3.36
N GLU A 161 5.59 16.86 -4.37
CA GLU A 161 4.58 16.43 -5.32
C GLU A 161 3.47 15.61 -4.65
N ILE A 162 3.82 14.63 -3.81
CA ILE A 162 2.85 13.83 -3.05
C ILE A 162 1.96 14.73 -2.18
N GLN A 163 2.52 15.76 -1.53
CA GLN A 163 1.76 16.66 -0.67
C GLN A 163 0.70 17.49 -1.42
N LYS A 164 0.87 17.76 -2.73
CA LYS A 164 -0.13 18.47 -3.54
C LYS A 164 -1.43 17.69 -3.69
N HIS A 165 -1.38 16.37 -3.53
CA HIS A 165 -2.51 15.46 -3.73
C HIS A 165 -3.08 14.90 -2.41
N LYS A 166 -2.69 15.46 -1.27
CA LYS A 166 -3.28 15.17 0.05
C LYS A 166 -4.68 15.79 0.12
N ALA A 167 -5.65 15.12 -0.51
CA ALA A 167 -7.07 15.43 -0.38
C ALA A 167 -7.54 15.34 1.08
#